data_AF-A0A7K4MR99-F1
#
_entry.id   AF-A0A7K4MR99-F1
#
_cell.length_a   1.000
_cell.length_b   1.000
_cell.length_c   1.000
_cell.angle_alpha   90.00
_cell.angle_beta   90.00
_cell.angle_gamma   90.00
#
_symmetry.space_group_name_H-M   'P 1'
#
loop_
_entity.id
_entity.type
_entity.pdbx_description
1 polymer ?
#
loop_
_entity_poly.entity_id
_entity_poly.type
_entity_poly.pdbx_seq_one_letter_code
_entity_poly.pdbx_strand_id
1 'polypeptide(L)' 'LSLYNNSNNVRLVAFSMGSFGRMSRLLCLLLGSPYTYVSLGKPIAPGQFSVDEVKSIFTIRK' A
#
# COMPACT_ATOMS: atom_id res chain seq x y z
N LEU A 1 1.20 -11.83 0.16
CA LEU A 1 0.34 -11.13 1.15
C LEU A 1 -0.11 -12.02 2.31
N SER A 2 0.32 -13.27 2.39
CA SER A 2 -0.04 -14.25 3.43
C SER A 2 0.32 -13.85 4.86
N LEU A 3 1.24 -12.89 5.05
CA LEU A 3 1.60 -12.36 6.37
C LEU A 3 0.39 -11.74 7.11
N TYR A 4 -0.61 -11.24 6.38
CA TYR A 4 -1.83 -10.69 6.98
C TYR A 4 -2.76 -11.76 7.57
N ASN A 5 -2.60 -13.04 7.21
CA ASN A 5 -3.45 -14.11 7.77
C ASN A 5 -3.12 -14.43 9.24
N ASN A 6 -1.94 -14.02 9.74
CA ASN A 6 -1.43 -14.46 11.06
C ASN A 6 -0.99 -13.29 11.97
N SER A 7 -1.35 -12.05 11.65
CA SER A 7 -0.85 -10.83 12.33
C SER A 7 -1.88 -10.18 13.27
N ASN A 8 -2.65 -10.98 14.01
CA ASN A 8 -3.76 -10.50 14.85
C ASN A 8 -3.37 -9.51 15.97
N ASN A 9 -2.11 -9.49 16.43
CA ASN A 9 -1.67 -8.66 17.56
C ASN A 9 -0.65 -7.57 17.17
N VAL A 10 -0.35 -7.40 15.89
CA VAL A 10 0.64 -6.42 15.42
C VAL A 10 0.02 -5.56 14.33
N ARG A 11 0.28 -4.24 14.39
CA ARG A 11 -0.06 -3.30 13.32
C ARG A 11 0.88 -3.51 12.13
N LEU A 12 0.65 -4.59 11.37
CA LEU A 12 1.51 -5.04 10.30
C LEU A 12 1.40 -4.11 9.07
N VAL A 13 2.55 -3.70 8.55
CA VAL A 13 2.67 -3.07 7.23
C VAL A 13 3.64 -3.90 6.40
N ALA A 14 3.09 -4.72 5.50
CA ALA A 14 3.82 -5.58 4.60
C ALA A 14 3.31 -5.46 3.16
N PHE A 15 4.22 -5.25 2.22
CA PHE A 15 3.99 -5.19 0.77
C PHE A 15 5.32 -5.43 0.04
N SER A 16 5.26 -5.80 -1.25
CA SER A 16 6.46 -5.97 -2.08
C SER A 16 6.89 -4.65 -2.74
N MET A 17 8.20 -4.48 -2.89
CA MET A 17 8.78 -3.38 -3.67
C MET A 17 8.76 -3.68 -5.18
N GLY A 18 9.07 -2.67 -6.00
CA GLY A 18 9.13 -2.83 -7.45
C GLY A 18 7.79 -2.58 -8.15
N SER A 19 7.84 -2.49 -9.47
CA SER A 19 6.65 -2.27 -10.31
C SER A 19 5.64 -3.43 -10.19
N PHE A 20 6.12 -4.68 -10.23
CA PHE A 20 5.28 -5.87 -10.06
C PHE A 20 4.60 -5.92 -8.67
N GLY A 21 5.32 -5.51 -7.63
CA GLY A 21 4.82 -5.50 -6.26
C GLY A 21 3.92 -4.31 -5.92
N ARG A 22 3.85 -3.30 -6.79
CA ARG A 22 3.18 -2.02 -6.53
C ARG A 22 1.74 -2.18 -6.06
N MET A 23 0.95 -3.04 -6.70
CA MET A 23 -0.46 -3.28 -6.31
C MET A 23 -0.62 -3.80 -4.88
N SER A 24 0.38 -4.50 -4.34
CA SER A 24 0.35 -5.00 -2.96
C SER A 24 0.32 -3.87 -1.92
N ARG A 25 0.77 -2.66 -2.28
CA ARG A 25 0.70 -1.45 -1.42
C ARG A 25 -0.70 -0.88 -1.27
N LEU A 26 -1.60 -1.18 -2.21
CA LEU A 26 -3.02 -0.83 -2.10
C LEU A 26 -3.78 -1.95 -1.40
N LEU A 27 -3.50 -3.21 -1.78
CA LEU A 27 -4.15 -4.38 -1.18
C LEU A 27 -3.84 -4.51 0.31
N CYS A 28 -2.65 -4.11 0.76
CA CYS A 28 -2.31 -4.18 2.18
C CYS A 28 -3.28 -3.37 3.06
N LEU A 29 -3.76 -2.21 2.58
CA LEU A 29 -4.75 -1.39 3.29
C LEU A 29 -6.07 -2.14 3.46
N LEU A 30 -6.50 -2.88 2.43
CA LEU A 30 -7.73 -3.68 2.46
C LEU A 30 -7.61 -4.90 3.39
N LEU A 31 -6.40 -5.40 3.61
CA LEU A 31 -6.13 -6.57 4.45
C LEU A 31 -5.85 -6.22 5.92
N GLY A 32 -5.94 -4.95 6.31
CA GLY A 32 -5.77 -4.52 7.70
C GLY A 32 -4.48 -3.77 8.01
N SER A 33 -3.68 -3.41 7.01
CA SER A 33 -2.58 -2.47 7.21
C SER A 33 -3.12 -1.11 7.66
N PRO A 34 -2.59 -0.51 8.72
CA PRO A 34 -3.07 0.78 9.23
C PRO A 34 -2.83 1.94 8.24
N TYR A 35 -1.78 1.84 7.43
CA TYR A 35 -1.42 2.83 6.42
C TYR A 35 -0.52 2.17 5.34
N THR A 36 -0.21 2.92 4.28
CA THR A 36 0.74 2.54 3.22
C THR A 36 1.62 3.73 2.88
N TYR A 37 2.77 3.47 2.25
CA TYR A 37 3.73 4.51 1.89
C TYR A 37 3.54 4.97 0.44
N VAL A 38 3.48 6.28 0.29
CA VAL A 38 3.27 6.99 -0.98
C VAL A 38 4.33 8.08 -1.15
N SER A 39 4.49 8.55 -2.37
CA SER A 39 5.37 9.65 -2.74
C SER A 39 4.59 10.96 -2.86
N LEU A 40 5.07 12.02 -2.22
CA LEU A 40 4.55 13.39 -2.41
C LEU A 40 5.10 14.07 -3.67
N GLY A 41 6.18 13.54 -4.24
CA GLY A 41 6.84 14.09 -5.42
C GLY A 41 7.59 12.99 -6.16
N LYS A 42 8.92 13.11 -6.27
CA LYS A 42 9.75 12.04 -6.86
C LYS A 42 9.69 10.78 -5.99
N PRO A 43 9.42 9.60 -6.59
CA PRO A 43 9.37 8.34 -5.85
C PRO A 43 10.75 8.03 -5.25
N ILE A 44 10.78 7.77 -3.95
CA ILE A 44 11.99 7.45 -3.17
C ILE A 44 12.28 5.94 -3.23
N ALA A 45 11.26 5.12 -3.50
CA ALA A 45 11.38 3.67 -3.61
C ALA A 45 10.69 3.15 -4.88
N PRO A 46 11.20 2.06 -5.50
CA PRO A 46 10.62 1.49 -6.70
C PRO A 46 9.18 1.00 -6.43
N GLY A 47 8.26 1.35 -7.32
CA GLY A 47 6.84 1.03 -7.21
C GLY A 47 6.03 1.89 -6.23
N GLN A 48 6.52 3.08 -5.83
CA GLN A 48 5.73 4.03 -5.01
C GLN A 48 4.62 4.64 -5.86
N PHE A 49 3.42 4.69 -5.30
CA PHE A 49 2.36 5.53 -5.83
C PHE A 49 2.57 6.97 -5.41
N SER A 50 2.14 7.91 -6.24
CA SER A 50 1.98 9.29 -5.81
C SER A 50 0.77 9.41 -4.88
N VAL A 51 0.77 10.45 -4.05
CA VAL A 51 -0.38 10.77 -3.19
C VAL A 51 -1.65 10.98 -4.04
N ASP A 52 -1.52 11.60 -5.21
CA ASP A 52 -2.66 11.88 -6.09
C ASP A 52 -3.24 10.62 -6.74
N GLU A 53 -2.38 9.67 -7.14
CA GLU A 53 -2.83 8.36 -7.64
C GLU A 53 -3.59 7.59 -6.56
N VAL A 54 -3.09 7.58 -5.33
CA VAL A 54 -3.80 6.88 -4.23
C VAL A 54 -5.12 7.59 -3.92
N LYS A 55 -5.13 8.92 -3.87
CA LYS A 55 -6.37 9.68 -3.66
C LYS A 55 -7.41 9.40 -4.73
N SER A 56 -7.04 9.37 -6.01
CA SER A 56 -7.99 9.10 -7.10
C SER A 56 -8.60 7.70 -6.99
N ILE A 57 -7.78 6.68 -6.69
CA ILE A 57 -8.22 5.29 -6.50
C ILE A 57 -9.22 5.18 -5.33
N PHE A 58 -8.95 5.84 -4.20
CA PHE A 58 -9.86 5.79 -3.05
C PHE A 58 -11.09 6.70 -3.21
N THR A 59 -11.00 7.78 -4.00
CA THR A 59 -12.15 8.66 -4.28
C THR A 59 -13.19 7.97 -5.14
N ILE A 60 -12.78 7.11 -6.10
CA ILE A 60 -13.69 6.31 -6.93
C ILE A 60 -14.54 5.32 -6.10
N ARG A 61 -14.11 4.99 -4.89
CA ARG A 61 -14.83 4.04 -4.01
C ARG A 61 -15.95 4.69 -3.18
N LYS A 62 -16.16 6.01 -3.31
CA LYS A 62 -17.18 6.76 -2.58
C LYS A 62 -18.38 7.04 -3.47
#